data_AF-A0A392TLN1-F1
#
_entry.id   AF-A0A392TLN1-F1
#
_cell.length_a   1.000
_cell.length_b   1.000
_cell.length_c   1.000
_cell.angle_alpha   90.00
_cell.angle_beta   90.00
_cell.angle_gamma   90.00
#
_symmetry.space_group_name_H-M   'P 1'
#
loop_
_entity.id
_entity.type
_entity.pdbx_description
1 polymer ?
#
loop_
_entity_poly.entity_id
_entity_poly.type
_entity_poly.pdbx_seq_one_letter_code
_entity_poly.pdbx_strand_id
1 'polypeptide(L)' 'MKLDEALWAYQTTYKSPIGLTPFQMVYEKSCHLPVELEHKTFWALKFLNFDQNQAGEQIKVQLQELEELRGQAYESSEL' A
#
# COMPACT_ATOMS: atom_id res chain seq x y z
N MET A 1 -22.45 -4.30 -9.87
CA MET A 1 -22.19 -4.11 -8.43
C MET A 1 -20.87 -4.80 -8.13
N LYS A 2 -19.84 -4.08 -7.70
CA LYS A 2 -18.55 -4.70 -7.38
C LYS A 2 -18.71 -5.54 -6.10
N LEU A 3 -18.03 -6.68 -6.01
CA LEU A 3 -18.12 -7.57 -4.86
C LEU A 3 -17.72 -6.86 -3.56
N ASP A 4 -16.71 -5.99 -3.63
CA ASP A 4 -16.21 -5.22 -2.50
C ASP A 4 -17.25 -4.21 -1.97
N GLU A 5 -17.97 -3.54 -2.86
CA GLU A 5 -19.03 -2.60 -2.50
C GLU A 5 -20.23 -3.32 -1.85
N ALA A 6 -20.57 -4.50 -2.37
CA ALA A 6 -21.63 -5.36 -1.81
C ALA A 6 -21.27 -5.84 -0.40
N LEU A 7 -20.02 -6.26 -0.21
CA LEU A 7 -19.50 -6.72 1.07
C LEU A 7 -19.43 -5.58 2.09
N TRP A 8 -18.95 -4.41 1.68
CA TRP A 8 -18.91 -3.21 2.52
C TRP A 8 -20.30 -2.78 2.98
N ALA A 9 -21.28 -2.79 2.07
CA ALA A 9 -22.67 -2.49 2.42
C ALA A 9 -23.22 -3.53 3.41
N TYR A 10 -23.02 -4.82 3.18
CA TYR A 10 -23.45 -5.87 4.11
C TYR A 10 -22.85 -5.72 5.52
N GLN A 11 -21.59 -5.29 5.61
CA GLN A 11 -20.90 -5.09 6.90
C GLN A 11 -21.37 -3.84 7.66
N THR A 12 -21.83 -2.81 6.96
CA THR A 12 -22.06 -1.47 7.55
C THR A 12 -23.52 -1.02 7.57
N THR A 13 -24.34 -1.45 6.61
CA THR A 13 -25.71 -0.95 6.43
C THR A 13 -26.76 -1.94 6.91
N TYR A 14 -26.52 -3.24 6.78
CA TYR A 14 -27.45 -4.26 7.25
C TYR A 14 -27.37 -4.37 8.77
N LYS A 15 -28.50 -4.12 9.45
CA LYS A 15 -28.61 -4.19 10.92
C LYS A 15 -29.62 -5.27 11.29
N SER A 16 -29.26 -6.09 12.28
CA SER A 16 -30.19 -7.01 12.92
C SER A 16 -31.31 -6.25 13.66
N PRO A 17 -32.41 -6.90 14.06
CA PRO A 17 -33.45 -6.27 14.88
C PRO A 17 -32.95 -5.67 16.20
N ILE A 18 -31.76 -6.08 16.66
CA ILE A 18 -31.08 -5.60 17.87
C ILE A 18 -30.23 -4.33 17.56
N GLY A 19 -30.14 -3.92 16.30
CA GLY A 19 -29.43 -2.73 15.84
C GLY A 19 -27.95 -2.93 15.52
N LEU A 20 -27.43 -4.14 15.72
CA LEU A 20 -26.03 -4.50 15.44
C LEU A 20 -25.87 -5.01 14.01
N THR A 21 -24.78 -4.63 13.36
CA THR A 21 -24.43 -5.18 12.05
C THR A 21 -23.87 -6.61 12.17
N PRO A 22 -23.91 -7.43 11.11
CA PRO A 22 -23.28 -8.75 11.11
C PRO A 22 -21.81 -8.71 11.48
N PHE A 23 -21.09 -7.68 11.03
CA PHE A 23 -19.69 -7.45 11.40
C PHE A 23 -19.57 -7.22 12.91
N GLN A 24 -20.39 -6.32 13.47
CA GLN A 24 -20.44 -6.08 14.91
C GLN A 24 -20.79 -7.35 15.69
N MET A 25 -21.76 -8.16 15.27
CA MET A 25 -22.08 -9.40 15.98
C MET A 25 -20.93 -10.42 16.03
N VAL A 26 -20.10 -10.49 14.99
CA VAL A 26 -18.96 -11.42 14.92
C VAL A 26 -17.76 -10.88 15.70
N TYR A 27 -17.52 -9.57 15.65
CA TYR A 27 -16.30 -8.96 16.18
C TYR A 27 -16.50 -8.19 17.51
N GLU A 28 -17.70 -7.73 17.88
CA GLU A 28 -17.95 -7.00 19.16
C GLU A 28 -17.77 -7.86 20.41
N LYS A 29 -17.90 -9.19 20.32
CA LYS A 29 -17.76 -10.04 21.50
C LYS A 29 -16.32 -10.26 21.94
N SER A 30 -15.32 -9.99 21.09
CA SER A 30 -13.90 -10.25 21.42
C SER A 30 -12.90 -9.50 20.52
N CYS A 31 -13.15 -8.28 20.06
CA CYS A 31 -12.20 -7.66 19.13
C CYS A 31 -11.76 -6.24 19.54
N HIS A 32 -10.60 -6.18 20.20
CA HIS A 32 -9.49 -5.45 19.56
C HIS A 32 -9.43 -5.96 18.12
N LEU A 33 -9.45 -5.10 17.10
CA LEU A 33 -9.32 -5.53 15.70
C LEU A 33 -8.33 -6.71 15.63
N PRO A 34 -8.62 -7.81 14.91
CA PRO A 34 -7.69 -8.93 14.90
C PRO A 34 -6.33 -8.36 14.58
N VAL A 35 -5.39 -8.44 15.53
CA VAL A 35 -4.06 -7.80 15.40
C VAL A 35 -3.43 -8.24 14.08
N GLU A 36 -3.77 -9.45 13.63
CA GLU A 36 -3.45 -10.01 12.33
C GLU A 36 -3.91 -9.16 11.13
N LEU A 37 -5.09 -8.56 11.16
CA LEU A 37 -5.63 -7.71 10.09
C LEU A 37 -4.96 -6.33 10.08
N GLU A 38 -4.78 -5.71 11.25
CA GLU A 38 -4.01 -4.47 11.39
C GLU A 38 -2.55 -4.65 11.00
N HIS A 39 -1.97 -5.78 11.39
CA HIS A 39 -0.60 -6.14 11.05
C HIS A 39 -0.49 -6.37 9.53
N LYS A 40 -1.42 -7.09 8.91
CA LYS A 40 -1.44 -7.29 7.45
C LYS A 40 -1.57 -5.96 6.69
N THR A 41 -2.44 -5.05 7.12
CA THR A 41 -2.56 -3.73 6.50
C THR A 41 -1.32 -2.87 6.72
N PHE A 42 -0.73 -2.91 7.93
CA PHE A 42 0.53 -2.24 8.23
C PHE A 42 1.70 -2.76 7.38
N TRP A 43 1.82 -4.09 7.21
CA TRP A 43 2.86 -4.69 6.38
C TRP A 43 2.68 -4.38 4.91
N ALA A 44 1.45 -4.43 4.40
CA ALA A 44 1.16 -4.02 3.01
C ALA A 44 1.53 -2.55 2.79
N LEU A 45 1.18 -1.67 3.74
CA LEU A 45 1.52 -0.25 3.66
C LEU A 45 3.03 -0.02 3.75
N LYS A 46 3.73 -0.73 4.65
CA LYS A 46 5.19 -0.65 4.77
C LYS A 46 5.88 -1.16 3.51
N PHE A 47 5.40 -2.24 2.90
CA PHE A 47 5.92 -2.80 1.66
C PHE A 47 5.78 -1.80 0.49
N LEU A 48 4.59 -1.23 0.30
CA LEU A 48 4.36 -0.22 -0.74
C LEU A 48 5.24 1.03 -0.59
N ASN A 49 5.48 1.47 0.66
CA ASN A 49 6.39 2.58 0.92
C ASN A 49 7.87 2.21 0.71
N PHE A 50 8.23 0.94 0.93
CA PHE A 50 9.58 0.45 0.67
C PHE A 50 9.88 0.42 -0.83
N ASP A 51 8.92 -0.02 -1.64
CA ASP A 51 9.01 0.01 -3.10
C ASP A 51 9.20 1.44 -3.63
N GLN A 52 8.50 2.43 -3.05
CA GLN A 52 8.66 3.82 -3.45
C GLN A 52 10.05 4.37 -3.15
N ASN A 53 10.61 4.06 -1.98
CA ASN A 53 11.97 4.47 -1.63
C ASN A 53 13.02 3.75 -2.48
N GLN A 54 12.85 2.44 -2.70
CA GLN A 54 13.74 1.64 -3.53
C GLN A 54 13.72 2.12 -4.99
N ALA A 55 12.54 2.43 -5.54
CA ALA A 55 12.41 3.03 -6.86
C ALA A 55 13.07 4.42 -6.93
N GLY A 56 12.93 5.23 -5.87
CA GLY A 56 13.60 6.53 -5.78
C GLY A 56 15.14 6.42 -5.80
N GLU A 57 15.70 5.46 -5.06
CA GLU A 57 17.14 5.19 -5.08
C GLU A 57 17.61 4.67 -6.45
N GLN A 58 16.86 3.75 -7.07
CA GLN A 58 17.18 3.26 -8.41
C GLN A 58 17.18 4.37 -9.46
N ILE A 59 16.17 5.26 -9.44
CA ILE A 59 16.11 6.42 -10.34
C ILE A 59 17.31 7.34 -10.13
N LYS A 60 17.70 7.55 -8.87
CA LYS A 60 18.87 8.39 -8.53
C LYS A 60 20.17 7.80 -9.08
N VAL A 61 20.35 6.49 -8.98
CA VAL A 61 21.52 5.79 -9.56
C VAL A 61 21.53 5.92 -11.07
N GLN A 62 20.40 5.67 -11.74
CA GLN A 62 20.29 5.79 -13.20
C GLN A 62 20.59 7.22 -13.70
N LEU A 63 20.16 8.25 -12.96
CA LEU A 63 20.48 9.64 -13.29
C LEU A 63 21.97 9.93 -13.18
N GLN A 64 22.63 9.40 -12.15
CA GLN A 64 24.07 9.58 -11.95
C GLN A 64 24.86 8.90 -13.08
N GLU A 65 24.49 7.68 -13.45
CA GLU A 65 25.11 6.96 -14.59
C GLU A 65 24.97 7.75 -15.90
N LEU A 66 23.80 8.35 -16.16
CA LEU A 66 23.59 9.19 -17.35
C LEU A 66 24.47 10.44 -17.35
N GLU A 67 24.68 11.05 -16.18
CA GLU A 67 25.52 12.24 -16.04
C GLU A 67 27.00 11.91 -16.26
N GLU A 68 27.46 10.75 -15.77
CA GLU A 68 28.81 10.22 -16.03
C GLU A 68 29.03 9.92 -17.51
N LEU A 69 28.07 9.26 -18.17
CA LEU A 69 28.14 8.99 -19.62
C LEU A 69 28.18 10.28 -20.44
N ARG A 70 27.39 11.29 -20.05
CA ARG A 70 27.41 12.61 -20.69
C ARG A 70 28.76 13.29 -20.52
N GLY A 71 29.36 13.22 -19.32
CA GLY A 71 30.70 13.73 -19.07
C GLY A 71 31.75 13.07 -19.96
N GLN A 72 31.73 11.74 -20.04
CA GLN A 72 32.63 10.97 -20.90
C GLN A 72 32.47 11.34 -22.39
N ALA A 73 31.24 11.57 -22.86
CA ALA A 73 30.99 11.99 -24.24
C ALA A 73 31.53 13.39 -24.55
N TYR A 74 31.44 14.34 -23.60
CA TYR A 74 32.03 15.67 -23.76
C TYR A 74 33.56 15.61 -23.82
N GLU A 75 34.19 14.90 -22.88
CA GLU A 75 35.66 14.72 -22.87
C GLU A 75 36.14 14.02 -24.14
N SER A 76 35.37 13.06 -24.67
CA SER A 76 35.69 12.34 -25.92
C SER A 76 35.47 13.19 -27.17
N SER A 77 34.72 14.29 -27.08
CA SER A 77 34.48 15.23 -28.19
C SER A 77 35.48 16.38 -28.23
N GLU A 78 36.20 16.63 -27.14
CA GLU A 78 37.28 17.62 -27.06
C GLU A 78 38.65 17.03 -27.47
N LEU A 79 38.73 15.71 -27.69
CA LEU A 79 39.86 14.97 -28.28
C LEU A 79 39.72 14.87 -29.81
#